data_AF-A0A382N7K4-F1
#
_entry.id   AF-A0A382N7K4-F1
#
_cell.length_a   1.000
_cell.length_b   1.000
_cell.length_c   1.000
_cell.angle_alpha   90.00
_cell.angle_beta   90.00
_cell.angle_gamma   90.00
#
_symmetry.space_group_name_H-M   'P 1'
#
loop_
_entity.id
_entity.type
_entity.pdbx_description
1 polymer ?
#
loop_
_entity_poly.entity_id
_entity_poly.type
_entity_poly.pdbx_seq_one_letter_code
_entity_poly.pdbx_strand_id
1 'polypeptide(L)'
;PSSFTAGRNAVFLSVAAGIAYNLETSNIVGGMCQTDFSGYPDCRRVFIDSMEESLGYALDTEINIHTPLMYLTKAETWKLAKDLGCLEMVIQESHTDYNGNRTDFNEWGYGALDNPASQLRAEGYEEAKANGWL
;
A
#
# COMPACT_ATOMS: atom_id res chain seq x y z
N PRO A 1 -0.55 16.91 6.57
CA PRO A 1 -0.36 16.55 8.00
C PRO A 1 0.85 17.28 8.59
N SER A 2 0.93 17.44 9.91
CA SER A 2 2.05 18.09 10.62
C SER A 2 3.37 17.30 10.60
N SER A 3 3.32 16.04 10.15
CA SER A 3 4.45 15.11 10.02
C SER A 3 4.82 14.79 8.55
N PHE A 4 4.55 15.72 7.62
CA PHE A 4 4.88 15.50 6.21
C PHE A 4 6.38 15.67 5.93
N THR A 5 7.09 14.54 5.78
CA THR A 5 8.42 14.47 5.18
C THR A 5 8.28 14.27 3.67
N ALA A 6 8.68 15.26 2.87
CA ALA A 6 8.65 15.19 1.41
C ALA A 6 9.65 14.14 0.88
N GLY A 7 9.24 13.37 -0.14
CA GLY A 7 10.12 12.39 -0.80
C GLY A 7 10.53 11.20 0.06
N ARG A 8 9.83 10.94 1.18
CA ARG A 8 10.15 9.85 2.11
C ARG A 8 10.20 8.47 1.45
N ASN A 9 9.39 8.25 0.40
CA ASN A 9 9.41 6.97 -0.30
C ASN A 9 10.72 6.75 -1.09
N ALA A 10 11.43 7.81 -1.50
CA ALA A 10 12.78 7.68 -2.07
C ALA A 10 13.73 7.04 -1.06
N VAL A 11 13.72 7.54 0.19
CA VAL A 11 14.53 7.00 1.29
C VAL A 11 14.15 5.54 1.59
N PHE A 12 12.86 5.23 1.65
CA PHE A 12 12.39 3.86 1.89
C PHE A 12 12.80 2.90 0.76
N LEU A 13 12.70 3.30 -0.50
CA LEU A 13 13.11 2.48 -1.65
C LEU A 13 14.63 2.28 -1.70
N SER A 14 15.44 3.31 -1.42
CA SER A 14 16.90 3.15 -1.33
C SER A 14 17.33 2.21 -0.21
N VAL A 15 16.67 2.25 0.95
CA VAL A 15 16.91 1.29 2.04
C VAL A 15 16.45 -0.11 1.66
N ALA A 16 15.28 -0.24 1.03
CA ALA A 16 14.76 -1.53 0.57
C ALA A 16 15.67 -2.19 -0.48
N ALA A 17 16.22 -1.42 -1.43
CA ALA A 17 17.15 -1.94 -2.44
C ALA A 17 18.50 -2.34 -1.84
N GLY A 18 19.01 -1.58 -0.86
CA GLY A 18 20.19 -1.98 -0.09
C GLY A 18 19.97 -3.29 0.68
N ILE A 19 18.77 -3.54 1.19
CA ILE A 19 18.41 -4.81 1.82
C ILE A 19 18.28 -5.93 0.77
N ALA A 20 17.59 -5.66 -0.35
CA ALA A 20 17.36 -6.61 -1.44
C ALA A 20 18.67 -7.13 -2.06
N TYR A 21 19.64 -6.23 -2.27
CA TYR A 21 21.01 -6.56 -2.69
C TYR A 21 21.69 -7.56 -1.74
N ASN A 22 21.63 -7.31 -0.43
CA ASN A 22 22.22 -8.19 0.59
C ASN A 22 21.43 -9.51 0.80
N LEU A 23 20.27 -9.64 0.17
CA LEU A 23 19.45 -10.86 0.14
C LEU A 23 19.46 -11.56 -1.24
N GLU A 24 20.37 -11.14 -2.14
CA GLU A 24 20.53 -11.68 -3.50
C GLU A 24 19.22 -11.68 -4.32
N THR A 25 18.35 -10.67 -4.11
CA THR A 25 17.09 -10.50 -4.84
C THR A 25 16.98 -9.14 -5.51
N SER A 26 16.62 -9.13 -6.79
CA SER A 26 16.25 -7.94 -7.55
C SER A 26 14.84 -7.42 -7.25
N ASN A 27 14.00 -8.19 -6.56
CA ASN A 27 12.56 -7.93 -6.47
C ASN A 27 12.17 -7.22 -5.17
N ILE A 28 11.61 -6.02 -5.30
CA ILE A 28 11.05 -5.19 -4.22
C ILE A 28 9.53 -5.10 -4.45
N VAL A 29 8.72 -5.28 -3.41
CA VAL A 29 7.25 -5.13 -3.50
C VAL A 29 6.80 -3.94 -2.67
N GLY A 30 6.13 -2.98 -3.31
CA GLY A 30 5.65 -1.74 -2.71
C GLY A 30 4.13 -1.60 -2.74
N GLY A 31 3.52 -1.35 -1.58
CA GLY A 31 2.07 -1.14 -1.45
C GLY A 31 1.56 0.27 -1.81
N MET A 32 2.36 1.09 -2.49
CA MET A 32 1.98 2.45 -2.86
C MET A 32 0.96 2.46 -4.01
N CYS A 33 0.09 3.46 -4.00
CA CYS A 33 -1.00 3.62 -4.97
C CYS A 33 -1.08 5.08 -5.44
N GLN A 34 -1.50 5.29 -6.70
CA GLN A 34 -1.70 6.62 -7.29
C GLN A 34 -3.19 7.03 -7.37
N THR A 35 -4.15 6.11 -7.16
CA THR A 35 -5.59 6.44 -7.15
C THR A 35 -6.03 7.14 -5.85
N ASP A 36 -5.35 6.87 -4.73
CA ASP A 36 -5.64 7.48 -3.43
C ASP A 36 -5.45 9.01 -3.44
N PHE A 37 -6.43 9.72 -2.87
CA PHE A 37 -6.58 11.18 -2.81
C PHE A 37 -5.43 11.98 -2.16
N SER A 38 -4.37 11.31 -1.71
CA SER A 38 -3.23 11.94 -1.02
C SER A 38 -2.27 12.71 -1.94
N GLY A 39 -2.28 12.41 -3.25
CA GLY A 39 -1.60 13.20 -4.29
C GLY A 39 -0.05 13.21 -4.25
N TYR A 40 0.58 12.53 -3.30
CA TYR A 40 2.03 12.57 -3.09
C TYR A 40 2.82 12.21 -4.37
N PRO A 41 3.76 13.07 -4.84
CA PRO A 41 4.56 12.78 -6.03
C PRO A 41 5.36 11.47 -5.92
N ASP A 42 5.86 11.15 -4.73
CA ASP A 42 6.67 9.97 -4.45
C ASP A 42 5.85 8.66 -4.28
N CYS A 43 4.55 8.68 -4.59
CA CYS A 43 3.71 7.47 -4.76
C CYS A 43 3.37 7.15 -6.22
N ARG A 44 3.74 8.00 -7.19
CA ARG A 44 3.27 7.92 -8.59
C ARG A 44 4.14 6.98 -9.43
N ARG A 45 3.56 6.27 -10.40
CA ARG A 45 4.28 5.30 -11.26
C ARG A 45 5.58 5.88 -11.84
N VAL A 46 5.51 7.07 -12.45
CA VAL A 46 6.68 7.78 -13.04
C VAL A 46 7.83 8.03 -12.07
N PHE A 47 7.56 8.20 -10.77
CA PHE A 47 8.60 8.31 -9.76
C PHE A 47 9.17 6.93 -9.39
N ILE A 48 8.34 5.90 -9.37
CA ILE A 48 8.76 4.52 -9.11
C ILE A 48 9.63 3.98 -10.27
N ASP A 49 9.27 4.27 -11.53
CA ASP A 49 10.10 3.99 -12.71
C ASP A 49 11.49 4.64 -12.57
N SER A 50 11.52 5.94 -12.25
CA SER A 50 12.75 6.69 -12.08
C SER A 50 13.61 6.18 -10.92
N MET A 51 13.01 5.69 -9.83
CA MET A 51 13.73 5.04 -8.73
C MET A 51 14.23 3.65 -9.10
N GLU A 52 13.48 2.86 -9.87
CA GLU A 52 13.87 1.53 -10.35
C GLU A 52 15.17 1.61 -11.17
N GLU A 53 15.20 2.47 -12.19
CA GLU A 53 16.41 2.76 -12.98
C GLU A 53 17.56 3.28 -12.10
N SER A 54 17.29 4.29 -11.25
CA SER A 54 18.32 4.93 -10.43
C SER A 54 18.97 3.98 -9.43
N LEU A 55 18.20 3.04 -8.86
CA LEU A 55 18.69 2.05 -7.91
C LEU A 55 19.46 0.93 -8.59
N GLY A 56 19.07 0.53 -9.80
CA GLY A 56 19.86 -0.39 -10.62
C GLY A 56 21.25 0.19 -10.94
N TYR A 57 21.33 1.45 -11.37
CA TYR A 57 22.61 2.13 -11.58
C TYR A 57 23.42 2.34 -10.30
N ALA A 58 22.76 2.56 -9.15
CA ALA A 58 23.45 2.79 -7.87
C ALA A 58 24.02 1.51 -7.24
N LEU A 59 23.56 0.34 -7.65
CA LEU A 59 23.93 -0.98 -7.12
C LEU A 59 24.63 -1.89 -8.15
N ASP A 60 24.79 -1.44 -9.39
CA ASP A 60 25.36 -2.18 -10.53
C ASP A 60 24.68 -3.55 -10.75
N THR A 61 23.34 -3.59 -10.62
CA THR A 61 22.53 -4.80 -10.71
C THR A 61 21.10 -4.51 -11.17
N GLU A 62 20.34 -5.55 -11.52
CA GLU A 62 18.93 -5.44 -11.87
C GLU A 62 18.08 -5.22 -10.60
N ILE A 63 17.15 -4.24 -10.65
CA ILE A 63 16.15 -3.95 -9.61
C ILE A 63 14.77 -3.88 -10.28
N ASN A 64 13.76 -4.49 -9.65
CA ASN A 64 12.36 -4.51 -10.10
C ASN A 64 11.45 -4.12 -8.93
N ILE A 65 10.67 -3.04 -9.07
CA ILE A 65 9.80 -2.45 -8.03
C ILE A 65 8.33 -2.73 -8.36
N HIS A 66 7.86 -3.88 -7.90
CA HIS A 66 6.49 -4.35 -8.08
C HIS A 66 5.51 -3.50 -7.27
N THR A 67 4.55 -2.88 -7.95
CA THR A 67 3.54 -2.01 -7.34
C THR A 67 2.12 -2.52 -7.67
N PRO A 68 1.72 -3.70 -7.13
CA PRO A 68 0.48 -4.39 -7.53
C PRO A 68 -0.81 -3.61 -7.21
N LEU A 69 -0.73 -2.63 -6.31
CA LEU A 69 -1.85 -1.76 -5.94
C LEU A 69 -1.88 -0.43 -6.70
N MET A 70 -0.92 -0.14 -7.59
CA MET A 70 -0.67 1.19 -8.19
C MET A 70 -1.93 1.86 -8.76
N TYR A 71 -2.79 1.07 -9.40
CA TYR A 71 -3.98 1.53 -10.14
C TYR A 71 -5.31 1.05 -9.55
N LEU A 72 -5.29 0.31 -8.44
CA LEU A 72 -6.52 -0.26 -7.85
C LEU A 72 -7.23 0.77 -6.95
N THR A 73 -8.55 0.70 -6.88
CA THR A 73 -9.33 1.34 -5.81
C THR A 73 -9.25 0.55 -4.50
N LYS A 74 -9.85 1.06 -3.41
CA LYS A 74 -10.01 0.27 -2.18
C LYS A 74 -10.93 -0.93 -2.36
N ALA A 75 -12.01 -0.79 -3.14
CA ALA A 75 -12.90 -1.90 -3.45
C ALA A 75 -12.19 -2.99 -4.28
N GLU A 76 -11.36 -2.60 -5.26
CA GLU A 76 -10.56 -3.55 -6.04
C GLU A 76 -9.44 -4.19 -5.19
N THR A 77 -8.88 -3.46 -4.22
CA THR A 77 -7.92 -4.01 -3.24
C THR A 77 -8.59 -5.05 -2.32
N TRP A 78 -9.83 -4.80 -1.89
CA TRP A 78 -10.63 -5.78 -1.14
C TRP A 78 -10.97 -7.02 -1.98
N LYS A 79 -11.35 -6.82 -3.25
CA LYS A 79 -11.54 -7.91 -4.21
C LYS A 79 -10.26 -8.74 -4.38
N LEU A 80 -9.10 -8.11 -4.55
CA LEU A 80 -7.81 -8.78 -4.66
C LEU A 80 -7.51 -9.64 -3.42
N ALA A 81 -7.81 -9.16 -2.21
CA ALA A 81 -7.62 -9.94 -0.99
C ALA A 81 -8.51 -11.20 -0.96
N LYS A 82 -9.72 -11.14 -1.53
CA LYS A 82 -10.60 -12.31 -1.69
C LYS A 82 -10.13 -13.25 -2.80
N ASP A 83 -9.73 -12.73 -3.95
CA ASP A 83 -9.21 -13.52 -5.09
C ASP A 83 -7.94 -14.30 -4.70
N LEU A 84 -7.11 -13.73 -3.82
CA LEU A 84 -5.91 -14.37 -3.25
C LEU A 84 -6.21 -15.27 -2.03
N GLY A 85 -7.46 -15.38 -1.59
CA GLY A 85 -7.87 -16.20 -0.44
C GLY A 85 -7.41 -15.69 0.93
N CYS A 86 -6.96 -14.44 1.05
CA CYS A 86 -6.42 -13.84 2.27
C CYS A 86 -7.34 -12.81 2.96
N LEU A 87 -8.54 -12.57 2.42
CA LEU A 87 -9.54 -11.60 2.92
C LEU A 87 -9.70 -11.62 4.44
N GLU A 88 -9.90 -12.80 5.03
CA GLU A 88 -10.12 -12.97 6.47
C GLU A 88 -8.92 -12.48 7.31
N MET A 89 -7.70 -12.77 6.85
CA MET A 89 -6.47 -12.30 7.50
C MET A 89 -6.30 -10.78 7.34
N VAL A 90 -6.74 -10.20 6.21
CA VAL A 90 -6.78 -8.74 6.02
C VAL A 90 -7.81 -8.09 6.94
N ILE A 91 -8.95 -8.72 7.22
CA ILE A 91 -9.98 -8.24 8.15
C ILE A 91 -9.47 -8.29 9.60
N GLN A 92 -8.94 -9.43 10.05
CA GLN A 92 -8.58 -9.66 11.46
C GLN A 92 -7.21 -9.11 11.85
N GLU A 93 -6.15 -9.42 11.09
CA GLU A 93 -4.77 -9.20 11.54
C GLU A 93 -4.23 -7.80 11.19
N SER A 94 -4.66 -7.23 10.06
CA SER A 94 -4.12 -5.94 9.59
C SER A 94 -4.58 -4.74 10.44
N HIS A 95 -3.96 -3.59 10.23
CA HIS A 95 -4.30 -2.34 10.91
C HIS A 95 -4.33 -1.18 9.90
N THR A 96 -5.15 -0.16 10.18
CA THR A 96 -5.36 0.97 9.26
C THR A 96 -5.79 2.23 10.03
N ASP A 97 -6.55 2.05 11.10
CA ASP A 97 -7.01 3.11 12.00
C ASP A 97 -5.87 4.00 12.53
N TYR A 98 -5.94 5.31 12.27
CA TYR A 98 -4.88 6.23 12.71
C TYR A 98 -4.84 6.47 14.22
N ASN A 99 -5.89 6.13 14.97
CA ASN A 99 -5.98 6.31 16.41
C ASN A 99 -5.54 5.07 17.20
N GLY A 100 -5.13 3.99 16.50
CA GLY A 100 -4.66 2.75 17.12
C GLY A 100 -5.77 1.80 17.56
N ASN A 101 -7.02 2.02 17.14
CA ASN A 101 -8.16 1.27 17.64
C ASN A 101 -8.08 -0.23 17.25
N ARG A 102 -8.06 -1.08 18.28
CA ARG A 102 -8.03 -2.55 18.21
C ARG A 102 -9.10 -3.19 19.12
N THR A 103 -10.07 -2.42 19.61
CA THR A 103 -11.22 -2.92 20.37
C THR A 103 -12.46 -3.04 19.50
N ASP A 104 -12.66 -2.08 18.60
CA ASP A 104 -13.90 -1.96 17.85
C ASP A 104 -13.74 -2.72 16.53
N PHE A 105 -14.47 -3.83 16.41
CA PHE A 105 -14.38 -4.75 15.28
C PHE A 105 -15.64 -4.67 14.41
N ASN A 106 -15.44 -4.47 13.11
CA ASN A 106 -16.48 -4.30 12.10
C ASN A 106 -16.32 -5.38 11.02
N GLU A 107 -17.27 -5.51 10.08
CA GLU A 107 -17.13 -6.43 8.94
C GLU A 107 -15.88 -6.15 8.08
N TRP A 108 -15.44 -4.89 8.01
CA TRP A 108 -14.20 -4.46 7.36
C TRP A 108 -12.94 -4.55 8.25
N GLY A 109 -13.06 -5.03 9.49
CA GLY A 109 -11.98 -5.20 10.46
C GLY A 109 -11.96 -4.16 11.59
N TYR A 110 -10.80 -4.03 12.24
CA TYR A 110 -10.61 -3.15 13.39
C TYR A 110 -10.50 -1.66 13.03
N GLY A 111 -11.24 -0.81 13.75
CA GLY A 111 -11.13 0.64 13.69
C GLY A 111 -12.42 1.39 14.08
N ALA A 112 -12.31 2.70 14.28
CA ALA A 112 -13.46 3.60 14.42
C ALA A 112 -13.59 4.52 13.20
N LEU A 113 -14.82 4.89 12.81
CA LEU A 113 -15.09 5.81 11.69
C LEU A 113 -14.83 7.30 12.04
N ASP A 114 -13.93 7.57 12.99
CA ASP A 114 -13.57 8.91 13.46
C ASP A 114 -12.39 9.54 12.69
N ASN A 115 -11.70 8.75 11.86
CA ASN A 115 -10.51 9.17 11.12
C ASN A 115 -10.54 8.74 9.63
N PRO A 116 -9.86 9.48 8.72
CA PRO A 116 -9.96 9.24 7.28
C PRO A 116 -9.46 7.87 6.79
N ALA A 117 -8.60 7.18 7.54
CA ALA A 117 -8.07 5.88 7.11
C ALA A 117 -9.11 4.77 7.31
N SER A 118 -9.76 4.75 8.48
CA SER A 118 -10.87 3.83 8.76
C SER A 118 -12.09 4.12 7.89
N GLN A 119 -12.41 5.39 7.63
CA GLN A 119 -13.47 5.80 6.69
C GLN A 119 -13.21 5.25 5.28
N LEU A 120 -12.04 5.55 4.69
CA LEU A 120 -11.66 5.09 3.35
C LEU A 120 -11.58 3.55 3.24
N ARG A 121 -11.21 2.85 4.33
CA ARG A 121 -11.21 1.38 4.39
C ARG A 121 -12.63 0.80 4.38
N ALA A 122 -13.54 1.38 5.15
CA ALA A 122 -14.94 0.96 5.24
C ALA A 122 -15.72 1.26 3.95
N GLU A 123 -15.54 2.45 3.38
CA GLU A 123 -16.17 2.86 2.12
C GLU A 123 -15.82 1.88 0.99
N GLY A 124 -14.54 1.53 0.83
CA GLY A 124 -14.11 0.53 -0.15
C GLY A 124 -14.62 -0.89 0.12
N TYR A 125 -14.89 -1.26 1.38
CA TYR A 125 -15.45 -2.56 1.73
C TYR A 125 -16.93 -2.66 1.33
N GLU A 126 -17.72 -1.62 1.65
CA GLU A 126 -19.12 -1.55 1.26
C GLU A 126 -19.31 -1.38 -0.25
N GLU A 127 -18.42 -0.66 -0.94
CA GLU A 127 -18.38 -0.61 -2.41
C GLU A 127 -18.11 -2.02 -3.00
N ALA A 128 -17.15 -2.77 -2.45
CA ALA A 128 -16.86 -4.12 -2.92
C ALA A 128 -18.02 -5.11 -2.64
N LYS A 129 -18.74 -4.96 -1.53
CA LYS A 129 -20.00 -5.68 -1.27
C LYS A 129 -21.11 -5.29 -2.24
N ALA A 130 -21.31 -3.99 -2.50
CA ALA A 130 -22.32 -3.49 -3.43
C ALA A 130 -22.09 -3.96 -4.87
N ASN A 131 -20.82 -4.09 -5.28
CA ASN A 131 -20.42 -4.65 -6.57
C ASN A 131 -20.50 -6.21 -6.62
N GLY A 132 -20.88 -6.88 -5.53
CA GLY A 132 -20.95 -8.34 -5.45
C GLY A 132 -19.57 -9.03 -5.50
N TRP A 133 -18.50 -8.31 -5.14
CA TRP A 133 -17.14 -8.84 -5.15
C TRP A 133 -16.83 -9.61 -3.88
N LEU A 134 -17.30 -9.14 -2.71
CA LEU A 134 -17.14 -9.80 -1.40
C LEU A 134 -18.26 -10.80 -1.09
#